data_AF-A0A5J5D3C3-F1
#
_entry.id   AF-A0A5J5D3C3-F1
#
_cell.length_a   1.000
_cell.length_b   1.000
_cell.length_c   1.000
_cell.angle_alpha   90.00
_cell.angle_beta   90.00
_cell.angle_gamma   90.00
#
_symmetry.space_group_name_H-M   'P 1'
#
loop_
_entity.id
_entity.type
_entity.pdbx_description
1 polymer ?
#
loop_
_entity_poly.entity_id
_entity_poly.type
_entity_poly.pdbx_seq_one_letter_code
_entity_poly.pdbx_strand_id
1 'polypeptide(L)'
;MTRYLPNRKEEFDLRAHVESSGHSIDTCPFVILTEKMCKGHLVKMGGKIKSWKKRWFVFDRVKRNFCYYVDKHETKLKGLIYFQAIEEVYYDHLRIATKSPNPSLTFCVKTHDRLYYMVAPSPEAMRIWMDVIVTGAEGYTQFLS
;
A
#
# COMPACT_ATOMS: atom_id res chain seq x y z
N MET A 1 -42.90 1.46 -2.80
CA MET A 1 -42.05 0.67 -3.72
C MET A 1 -40.90 1.56 -4.17
N THR A 2 -39.92 1.78 -3.28
CA THR A 2 -38.73 2.58 -3.60
C THR A 2 -37.63 1.60 -3.95
N ARG A 3 -37.40 1.39 -5.25
CA ARG A 3 -36.27 0.60 -5.74
C ARG A 3 -35.02 1.41 -5.45
N TYR A 4 -34.32 1.09 -4.36
CA TYR A 4 -32.94 1.52 -4.19
C TYR A 4 -32.15 0.92 -5.35
N LEU A 5 -31.67 1.79 -6.23
CA LEU A 5 -30.74 1.43 -7.28
C LEU A 5 -29.50 0.81 -6.61
N PRO A 6 -28.89 -0.23 -7.19
CA PRO A 6 -27.65 -0.79 -6.66
C PRO A 6 -26.59 0.30 -6.65
N ASN A 7 -26.09 0.61 -5.46
CA ASN A 7 -25.06 1.61 -5.23
C ASN A 7 -23.84 1.30 -6.10
N ARG A 8 -23.59 2.12 -7.13
CA ARG A 8 -22.47 1.90 -8.05
C ARG A 8 -21.18 2.22 -7.30
N LYS A 9 -20.30 1.24 -7.27
CA LYS A 9 -18.88 1.22 -6.86
C LYS A 9 -17.97 2.38 -7.37
N GLU A 10 -18.52 3.44 -7.99
CA GLU A 10 -17.80 4.60 -8.53
C GLU A 10 -17.50 5.71 -7.49
N GLU A 11 -18.12 5.69 -6.31
CA GLU A 11 -17.95 6.72 -5.26
C GLU A 11 -17.09 6.27 -4.07
N PHE A 12 -16.28 5.21 -4.18
CA PHE A 12 -15.41 4.85 -3.06
C PHE A 12 -14.30 5.90 -2.89
N ASP A 13 -14.40 6.67 -1.82
CA ASP A 13 -13.38 7.59 -1.33
C ASP A 13 -12.37 6.85 -0.44
N LEU A 14 -11.12 6.72 -0.92
CA LEU A 14 -10.02 6.12 -0.18
C LEU A 14 -9.71 6.86 1.12
N ARG A 15 -9.74 8.19 1.10
CA ARG A 15 -9.38 8.99 2.27
C ARG A 15 -10.42 8.78 3.36
N ALA A 16 -11.70 8.94 3.02
CA ALA A 16 -12.79 8.74 3.97
C ALA A 16 -12.80 7.31 4.54
N HIS A 17 -12.50 6.30 3.72
CA HIS A 17 -12.38 4.92 4.20
C HIS A 17 -11.27 4.77 5.25
N VAL A 18 -10.06 5.26 4.95
CA VAL A 18 -8.91 5.14 5.87
C VAL A 18 -9.16 5.94 7.16
N GLU A 19 -9.77 7.13 7.08
CA GLU A 19 -10.18 7.90 8.26
C GLU A 19 -11.23 7.12 9.09
N SER A 20 -12.20 6.47 8.44
CA SER A 20 -13.21 5.63 9.12
C SER A 20 -12.63 4.39 9.80
N SER A 21 -11.48 3.89 9.31
CA SER A 21 -10.70 2.82 9.97
C SER A 21 -9.93 3.30 11.21
N GLY A 22 -10.04 4.59 11.56
CA GLY A 22 -9.45 5.16 12.77
C GLY A 22 -8.09 5.84 12.57
N HIS A 23 -7.65 6.04 11.32
CA HIS A 23 -6.40 6.72 11.01
C HIS A 23 -6.53 8.22 11.08
N SER A 24 -5.55 8.85 11.73
CA SER A 24 -5.42 10.31 11.75
C SER A 24 -4.47 10.75 10.64
N ILE A 25 -5.01 11.00 9.44
CA ILE A 25 -4.21 11.35 8.27
C ILE A 25 -3.42 12.65 8.48
N ASP A 26 -4.03 13.63 9.12
CA ASP A 26 -3.42 14.96 9.33
C ASP A 26 -2.22 14.92 10.29
N THR A 27 -2.09 13.86 11.10
CA THR A 27 -0.95 13.66 12.00
C THR A 27 0.14 12.75 11.42
N CYS A 28 -0.05 12.27 10.17
CA CYS A 28 0.91 11.41 9.48
C CYS A 28 1.52 12.11 8.26
N PRO A 29 2.56 12.95 8.42
CA PRO A 29 3.16 13.72 7.32
C PRO A 29 3.93 12.86 6.30
N PHE A 30 4.03 11.55 6.56
CA PHE A 30 4.76 10.61 5.72
C PHE A 30 3.96 10.06 4.54
N VAL A 31 2.64 10.29 4.54
CA VAL A 31 1.73 9.86 3.51
C VAL A 31 0.96 11.06 2.95
N ILE A 32 0.74 11.03 1.64
CA ILE A 32 -0.14 11.96 0.94
C ILE A 32 -1.33 11.12 0.49
N LEU A 33 -2.47 11.30 1.16
CA LEU A 33 -3.70 10.55 0.89
C LEU A 33 -4.76 11.44 0.26
N THR A 34 -5.28 10.99 -0.88
CA THR A 34 -6.42 11.58 -1.59
C THR A 34 -7.51 10.51 -1.76
N GLU A 35 -8.66 10.89 -2.30
CA GLU A 35 -9.78 9.99 -2.60
C GLU A 35 -9.38 8.75 -3.43
N LYS A 36 -8.31 8.84 -4.22
CA LYS A 36 -7.92 7.81 -5.20
C LYS A 36 -6.49 7.32 -5.07
N MET A 37 -5.64 8.01 -4.30
CA MET A 37 -4.21 7.71 -4.24
C MET A 37 -3.66 7.82 -2.82
N CYS A 38 -2.68 6.96 -2.52
CA CYS A 38 -1.80 7.12 -1.37
C CYS A 38 -0.36 7.16 -1.88
N LYS A 39 0.41 8.17 -1.46
CA LYS A 39 1.80 8.34 -1.89
C LYS A 39 2.70 8.60 -0.71
N GLY A 40 3.96 8.18 -0.78
CA GLY A 40 4.88 8.36 0.33
C GLY A 40 6.17 7.57 0.17
N HIS A 41 7.13 7.83 1.05
CA HIS A 41 8.37 7.07 1.05
C HIS A 41 8.27 5.81 1.91
N LEU A 42 8.70 4.69 1.34
CA LEU A 42 9.00 3.46 2.07
C LEU A 42 10.43 3.03 1.77
N VAL A 43 11.06 2.34 2.71
CA VAL A 43 12.34 1.65 2.46
C VAL A 43 12.02 0.20 2.14
N LYS A 44 12.52 -0.32 1.02
CA LYS A 44 12.20 -1.69 0.59
C LYS A 44 13.44 -2.52 0.33
N MET A 45 13.34 -3.81 0.59
CA MET A 45 14.41 -4.75 0.30
C MET A 45 14.47 -5.07 -1.21
N GLY A 46 15.67 -5.07 -1.78
CA GLY A 46 15.91 -5.48 -3.15
C GLY A 46 15.62 -6.97 -3.38
N GLY A 47 15.25 -7.33 -4.61
CA GLY A 47 14.84 -8.70 -4.95
C GLY A 47 16.03 -9.66 -5.01
N LYS A 48 16.91 -9.44 -6.00
CA LYS A 48 18.16 -10.21 -6.20
C LYS A 48 19.19 -9.87 -5.12
N ILE A 49 19.52 -8.58 -5.01
CA ILE A 49 20.44 -8.08 -3.99
C ILE A 49 19.60 -7.55 -2.83
N LYS A 50 19.74 -8.16 -1.65
CA LYS A 50 18.98 -7.84 -0.42
C LYS A 50 19.43 -6.53 0.24
N SER A 51 19.64 -5.49 -0.56
CA SER A 51 19.93 -4.13 -0.08
C SER A 51 18.64 -3.36 0.17
N TRP A 52 18.62 -2.53 1.20
CA TRP A 52 17.48 -1.68 1.54
C TRP A 52 17.58 -0.35 0.81
N LYS A 53 16.50 0.07 0.16
CA LYS A 53 16.47 1.30 -0.65
C LYS A 53 15.20 2.09 -0.37
N LYS A 54 15.35 3.37 -0.01
CA LYS A 54 14.24 4.34 0.04
C LYS A 54 13.70 4.58 -1.37
N ARG A 55 12.39 4.44 -1.56
CA ARG A 55 11.70 4.66 -2.83
C ARG A 55 10.42 5.43 -2.58
N TRP A 56 9.95 6.14 -3.59
CA TRP A 56 8.65 6.80 -3.56
C TRP A 56 7.61 5.82 -4.05
N PHE A 57 6.68 5.44 -3.18
CA PHE A 57 5.60 4.52 -3.50
C PHE A 57 4.34 5.30 -3.82
N VAL A 58 3.57 4.75 -4.77
CA VAL A 58 2.31 5.31 -5.25
C VAL A 58 1.32 4.15 -5.35
N PHE A 59 0.30 4.20 -4.51
CA PHE A 59 -0.92 3.42 -4.66
C PHE A 59 -1.92 4.24 -5.47
N ASP A 60 -2.46 3.65 -6.53
CA ASP A 60 -3.40 4.28 -7.45
C ASP A 60 -4.60 3.37 -7.68
N ARG A 61 -5.77 3.80 -7.19
CA ARG A 61 -7.02 3.06 -7.31
C ARG A 61 -7.53 2.97 -8.74
N VAL A 62 -7.38 4.06 -9.49
CA VAL A 62 -7.88 4.14 -10.88
C VAL A 62 -7.08 3.20 -11.77
N LYS A 63 -5.74 3.21 -11.61
CA LYS A 63 -4.86 2.30 -12.35
C LYS A 63 -4.72 0.91 -11.71
N ARG A 64 -5.39 0.67 -10.58
CA ARG A 64 -5.43 -0.60 -9.84
C ARG A 64 -4.05 -1.19 -9.56
N ASN A 65 -3.11 -0.34 -9.15
CA ASN A 65 -1.74 -0.77 -8.89
C ASN A 65 -1.06 -0.03 -7.74
N PHE A 66 -0.03 -0.68 -7.23
CA PHE A 66 0.91 -0.20 -6.24
C PHE A 66 2.30 -0.22 -6.86
N CYS A 67 2.83 0.95 -7.19
CA CYS A 67 4.10 1.10 -7.89
C CYS A 67 5.12 1.93 -7.10
N TYR A 68 6.37 1.90 -7.52
CA TYR A 68 7.40 2.72 -6.88
C TYR A 68 8.46 3.24 -7.84
N TYR A 69 8.94 4.44 -7.53
CA TYR A 69 9.88 5.25 -8.29
C TYR A 69 11.15 5.50 -7.48
N VAL A 70 12.16 6.05 -8.14
CA VAL A 70 13.40 6.48 -7.47
C VAL A 70 13.10 7.51 -6.38
N ASP A 71 12.26 8.49 -6.68
CA ASP A 71 11.91 9.64 -5.82
C ASP A 71 10.51 10.19 -6.15
N LYS A 72 10.13 11.27 -5.47
CA LYS A 72 8.81 11.91 -5.55
C LYS A 72 8.47 12.55 -6.91
N HIS A 73 9.43 12.68 -7.82
CA HIS A 73 9.18 13.24 -9.15
C HIS A 73 8.50 12.23 -10.08
N GLU A 74 8.42 10.95 -9.67
CA GLU A 74 7.68 9.90 -10.39
C GLU A 74 8.17 9.68 -11.85
N THR A 75 9.42 10.05 -12.16
CA THR A 75 9.99 10.01 -13.52
C THR A 75 10.55 8.64 -13.92
N LYS A 76 11.05 7.86 -12.96
CA LYS A 76 11.70 6.56 -13.21
C LYS A 76 11.07 5.43 -12.41
N LEU A 77 10.14 4.72 -13.06
CA LEU A 77 9.49 3.55 -12.49
C LEU A 77 10.51 2.44 -12.20
N LYS A 78 10.45 1.85 -11.00
CA LYS A 78 11.36 0.79 -10.55
C LYS A 78 10.64 -0.53 -10.23
N GLY A 79 9.34 -0.51 -10.04
CA GLY A 79 8.51 -1.70 -9.92
C GLY A 79 7.03 -1.37 -9.87
N LEU A 80 6.23 -2.33 -10.28
CA LEU A 80 4.78 -2.27 -10.40
C LEU A 80 4.21 -3.55 -9.78
N ILE A 81 3.21 -3.40 -8.92
CA ILE A 81 2.48 -4.50 -8.29
C ILE A 81 1.00 -4.25 -8.58
N TYR A 82 0.38 -5.08 -9.40
CA TYR A 82 -1.06 -5.00 -9.63
C TYR A 82 -1.82 -5.48 -8.40
N PHE A 83 -2.96 -4.88 -8.09
CA PHE A 83 -3.76 -5.30 -6.93
C PHE A 83 -4.17 -6.77 -7.01
N GLN A 84 -4.50 -7.24 -8.21
CA GLN A 84 -4.83 -8.65 -8.47
C GLN A 84 -3.71 -9.63 -8.11
N ALA A 85 -2.46 -9.15 -8.05
CA ALA A 85 -1.31 -9.99 -7.75
C ALA A 85 -1.02 -10.08 -6.26
N ILE A 86 -1.68 -9.26 -5.43
CA ILE A 86 -1.45 -9.20 -3.99
C ILE A 86 -2.33 -10.26 -3.33
N GLU A 87 -1.70 -11.19 -2.61
CA GLU A 87 -2.38 -12.25 -1.88
C GLU A 87 -2.61 -11.85 -0.43
N GLU A 88 -1.57 -11.30 0.22
CA GLU A 88 -1.58 -11.02 1.64
C GLU A 88 -0.71 -9.79 1.96
N VAL A 89 -1.10 -9.05 3.00
CA VAL A 89 -0.31 -7.97 3.60
C VAL A 89 -0.27 -8.19 5.10
N TYR A 90 0.92 -8.26 5.69
CA TYR A 90 1.08 -8.64 7.09
C TYR A 90 2.36 -8.06 7.71
N TYR A 91 2.42 -7.97 9.04
CA TYR A 91 3.63 -7.58 9.77
C TYR A 91 4.70 -8.66 9.65
N ASP A 92 5.98 -8.31 9.58
CA ASP A 92 7.07 -9.29 9.62
C ASP A 92 7.31 -9.82 11.06
N HIS A 93 6.33 -10.53 11.62
CA HIS A 93 6.36 -11.05 12.99
C HIS A 93 7.55 -11.97 13.26
N LEU A 94 7.95 -12.73 12.23
CA LEU A 94 9.05 -13.68 12.29
C LEU A 94 10.42 -13.03 12.05
N ARG A 95 10.46 -11.71 11.78
CA ARG A 95 11.68 -10.93 11.48
C ARG A 95 12.56 -11.56 10.40
N ILE A 96 11.92 -12.13 9.37
CA ILE A 96 12.59 -12.85 8.28
C ILE A 96 13.37 -11.87 7.40
N ALA A 97 12.99 -10.58 7.40
CA ALA A 97 13.74 -9.51 6.76
C ALA A 97 15.07 -9.24 7.49
N THR A 98 16.01 -10.18 7.38
CA THR A 98 17.34 -10.07 7.95
C THR A 98 17.98 -8.73 7.55
N LYS A 99 18.58 -8.05 8.54
CA LYS A 99 19.17 -6.71 8.37
C LYS A 99 18.16 -5.60 8.03
N SER A 100 16.88 -5.77 8.34
CA SER A 100 15.94 -4.64 8.29
C SER A 100 16.48 -3.47 9.11
N PRO A 101 16.45 -2.23 8.57
CA PRO A 101 16.89 -1.05 9.31
C PRO A 101 15.97 -0.74 10.50
N ASN A 102 14.72 -1.22 10.49
CA ASN A 102 13.81 -1.10 11.61
C ASN A 102 12.78 -2.26 11.61
N PRO A 103 13.06 -3.37 12.30
CA PRO A 103 12.20 -4.55 12.31
C PRO A 103 10.78 -4.30 12.83
N SER A 104 10.60 -3.40 13.81
CA SER A 104 9.26 -3.12 14.37
C SER A 104 8.35 -2.33 13.42
N LEU A 105 8.93 -1.70 12.40
CA LEU A 105 8.21 -0.98 11.34
C LEU A 105 8.24 -1.71 10.00
N THR A 106 8.57 -3.01 10.01
CA THR A 106 8.66 -3.83 8.79
C THR A 106 7.37 -4.60 8.54
N PHE A 107 6.81 -4.46 7.34
CA PHE A 107 5.68 -5.25 6.84
C PHE A 107 6.01 -5.90 5.51
N CYS A 108 5.17 -6.87 5.17
CA CYS A 108 5.26 -7.74 4.01
C CYS A 108 4.08 -7.47 3.08
N VAL A 109 4.36 -7.42 1.78
CA VAL A 109 3.35 -7.53 0.72
C VAL A 109 3.70 -8.78 -0.07
N LYS A 110 2.89 -9.83 0.09
CA LYS A 110 3.04 -11.10 -0.61
C LYS A 110 2.26 -11.05 -1.91
N THR A 111 2.94 -11.41 -2.98
CA THR A 111 2.36 -11.54 -4.32
C THR A 111 2.66 -12.93 -4.86
N HIS A 112 1.94 -13.36 -5.90
CA HIS A 112 2.13 -14.69 -6.54
C HIS A 112 3.61 -15.04 -6.80
N ASP A 113 4.38 -14.06 -7.31
CA ASP A 113 5.75 -14.30 -7.75
C ASP A 113 6.81 -13.83 -6.75
N ARG A 114 6.42 -13.04 -5.75
CA ARG A 114 7.39 -12.32 -4.92
C ARG A 114 6.84 -11.86 -3.58
N LEU A 115 7.67 -12.03 -2.54
CA LEU A 115 7.52 -11.37 -1.26
C LEU A 115 8.30 -10.05 -1.20
N TYR A 116 7.60 -8.95 -0.93
CA TYR A 116 8.18 -7.63 -0.73
C TYR A 116 8.25 -7.30 0.76
N TYR A 117 9.43 -6.92 1.23
CA TYR A 117 9.61 -6.39 2.58
C TYR A 117 9.81 -4.88 2.51
N MET A 118 9.05 -4.17 3.33
CA MET A 118 8.97 -2.71 3.36
C MET A 118 9.08 -2.21 4.80
N VAL A 119 9.72 -1.07 4.98
CA VAL A 119 9.87 -0.39 6.26
C VAL A 119 9.22 0.98 6.14
N ALA A 120 8.25 1.23 7.01
CA ALA A 120 7.58 2.51 7.13
C ALA A 120 8.37 3.47 8.03
N PRO A 121 8.23 4.79 7.84
CA PRO A 121 8.92 5.78 8.66
C PRO A 121 8.31 5.96 10.06
N SER A 122 7.08 5.51 10.30
CA SER A 122 6.41 5.56 11.60
C SER A 122 5.38 4.44 11.74
N PRO A 123 4.92 4.12 12.96
CA PRO A 123 3.84 3.14 13.18
C PRO A 123 2.53 3.53 12.48
N GLU A 124 2.17 4.81 12.49
CA GLU A 124 0.94 5.28 11.83
C GLU A 124 1.04 5.15 10.30
N ALA A 125 2.18 5.54 9.71
CA ALA A 125 2.41 5.38 8.28
C ALA A 125 2.36 3.89 7.87
N MET A 126 2.89 3.00 8.71
CA MET A 126 2.85 1.56 8.48
C MET A 126 1.41 1.05 8.38
N ARG A 127 0.58 1.39 9.37
CA ARG A 127 -0.82 0.94 9.38
C ARG A 127 -1.59 1.51 8.19
N ILE A 128 -1.47 2.81 7.91
CA ILE A 128 -2.11 3.43 6.74
C ILE A 128 -1.70 2.72 5.43
N TRP A 129 -0.40 2.44 5.25
CA TRP A 129 0.06 1.73 4.05
C TRP A 129 -0.53 0.32 3.95
N MET A 130 -0.55 -0.44 5.06
CA MET A 130 -1.12 -1.78 5.08
C MET A 130 -2.60 -1.76 4.73
N ASP A 131 -3.39 -0.90 5.39
CA ASP A 131 -4.83 -0.77 5.15
C ASP A 131 -5.12 -0.38 3.71
N VAL A 132 -4.46 0.66 3.18
CA VAL A 132 -4.64 1.10 1.79
C VAL A 132 -4.36 -0.03 0.80
N ILE A 133 -3.29 -0.80 0.99
CA ILE A 133 -2.92 -1.90 0.09
C ILE A 133 -3.96 -3.03 0.18
N VAL A 134 -4.43 -3.37 1.38
CA VAL A 134 -5.49 -4.37 1.60
C VAL A 134 -6.79 -3.93 0.93
N THR A 135 -7.23 -2.68 1.13
CA THR A 135 -8.41 -2.10 0.47
C THR A 135 -8.32 -2.25 -1.05
N GLY A 136 -7.15 -2.01 -1.64
CA GLY A 136 -6.93 -2.18 -3.08
C GLY A 136 -7.04 -3.63 -3.55
N ALA A 137 -6.44 -4.55 -2.81
CA ALA A 137 -6.44 -5.98 -3.11
C ALA A 137 -7.84 -6.61 -2.95
N GLU A 138 -8.53 -6.36 -1.84
CA GLU A 138 -9.86 -6.89 -1.56
C GLU A 138 -10.93 -6.32 -2.48
N GLY A 139 -10.83 -5.01 -2.77
CA GLY A 139 -11.70 -4.35 -3.74
C GLY A 139 -11.68 -5.10 -5.07
N TYR A 140 -10.51 -5.57 -5.54
CA TYR A 140 -10.38 -6.37 -6.76
C TYR A 140 -11.16 -7.70 -6.67
N THR A 141 -10.99 -8.46 -5.60
CA THR A 141 -11.63 -9.78 -5.43
C THR A 141 -13.16 -9.68 -5.48
N GLN A 142 -13.74 -8.64 -4.87
CA GLN A 142 -15.18 -8.38 -4.90
C GLN A 142 -15.73 -7.91 -6.25
N PHE A 143 -14.90 -7.55 -7.24
CA PHE A 143 -15.36 -7.23 -8.62
C PHE A 143 -15.37 -8.45 -9.54
N LEU A 144 -14.73 -9.56 -9.15
CA LEU A 144 -14.71 -10.80 -9.92
C LEU A 144 -15.70 -11.87 -9.42
N SER A 145 -16.29 -11.66 -8.24
CA SER A 145 -17.44 -12.42 -7.71
C SER A 145 -18.75 -11.78 -8.13
#